data_AF-A0A346PKY7-F1
#
_entry.id   AF-A0A346PKY7-F1
#
_cell.length_a   1.000
_cell.length_b   1.000
_cell.length_c   1.000
_cell.angle_alpha   90.00
_cell.angle_beta   90.00
_cell.angle_gamma   90.00
#
_symmetry.space_group_name_H-M   'P 1'
#
loop_
_entity.id
_entity.type
_entity.pdbx_description
1 polymer ?
#
loop_
_entity_poly.entity_id
_entity_poly.type
_entity_poly.pdbx_seq_one_letter_code
_entity_poly.pdbx_strand_id
1 'polypeptide(L)'
;MSKTLVYFASLAVIGAVFVVLGTASLVAGAVGPGSVLMALGGLSLIGYGGYTLIFASEPSEPVPQDGIVWTLAVAAVLFVLWAVVFPPV
;
A
#
# COMPACT_ATOMS: atom_id res chain seq x y z
N MET A 1 -20.35 -5.67 6.20
CA MET A 1 -19.44 -4.63 5.68
C MET A 1 -19.19 -4.93 4.21
N SER A 2 -19.30 -3.98 3.29
CA SER A 2 -19.08 -4.26 1.86
C SER A 2 -17.60 -4.54 1.60
N LYS A 3 -17.30 -5.52 0.74
CA LYS A 3 -15.92 -5.87 0.33
C LYS A 3 -15.16 -4.63 -0.15
N THR A 4 -15.84 -3.73 -0.85
CA THR A 4 -15.35 -2.43 -1.31
C THR A 4 -14.85 -1.55 -0.17
N LEU A 5 -15.63 -1.38 0.91
CA LEU A 5 -15.22 -0.57 2.05
C LEU A 5 -13.99 -1.16 2.75
N VAL A 6 -13.93 -2.49 2.90
CA VAL A 6 -12.78 -3.16 3.51
C VAL A 6 -11.52 -2.98 2.66
N TYR A 7 -11.63 -3.10 1.35
CA TYR A 7 -10.52 -2.91 0.41
C TYR A 7 -9.93 -1.50 0.50
N PHE A 8 -10.77 -0.47 0.40
CA PHE A 8 -10.28 0.91 0.46
C PHE A 8 -9.83 1.34 1.86
N ALA A 9 -10.45 0.82 2.92
CA ALA A 9 -9.94 1.02 4.27
C ALA A 9 -8.54 0.40 4.43
N SER A 10 -8.32 -0.80 3.88
CA SER A 10 -7.01 -1.46 3.90
C SER A 10 -5.97 -0.69 3.10
N LEU A 11 -6.33 -0.16 1.92
CA LEU A 11 -5.48 0.74 1.14
C LEU A 11 -5.10 2.00 1.91
N ALA A 12 -6.05 2.62 2.62
CA ALA A 12 -5.79 3.81 3.42
C ALA A 12 -4.82 3.53 4.57
N VAL A 13 -4.96 2.38 5.24
CA VAL A 13 -4.06 1.95 6.32
C VAL A 13 -2.66 1.69 5.78
N ILE A 14 -2.51 0.94 4.68
CA ILE A 14 -1.20 0.68 4.06
C ILE A 14 -0.57 1.99 3.57
N GLY A 15 -1.36 2.85 2.94
CA GLY A 15 -0.92 4.17 2.51
C GLY A 15 -0.39 5.00 3.69
N ALA A 16 -1.10 5.01 4.83
CA ALA A 16 -0.67 5.72 6.02
C ALA A 16 0.67 5.17 6.57
N VAL A 17 0.85 3.84 6.58
CA VAL A 17 2.12 3.22 6.97
C VAL A 17 3.26 3.68 6.06
N PHE A 18 3.05 3.72 4.74
CA PHE A 18 4.06 4.17 3.79
C PHE A 18 4.40 5.66 3.95
N VAL A 19 3.40 6.51 4.21
CA VAL A 19 3.63 7.92 4.53
C VAL A 19 4.47 8.04 5.78
N VAL A 20 4.13 7.34 6.86
CA VAL A 20 4.85 7.41 8.13
C VAL A 20 6.29 6.94 7.97
N LEU A 21 6.52 5.79 7.34
CA LEU A 21 7.87 5.25 7.15
C LEU A 21 8.71 6.11 6.20
N GLY A 22 8.12 6.58 5.10
CA GLY A 22 8.78 7.47 4.14
C GLY A 22 9.18 8.79 4.78
N THR A 23 8.24 9.45 5.47
CA THR A 23 8.49 10.72 6.17
C THR A 23 9.46 10.57 7.33
N ALA A 24 9.38 9.51 8.12
CA ALA A 24 10.36 9.23 9.17
C ALA A 24 11.78 9.08 8.60
N SER A 25 11.94 8.38 7.48
CA SER A 25 13.23 8.23 6.80
C SER A 25 13.77 9.56 6.28
N LEU A 26 12.89 10.42 5.74
CA LEU A 26 13.25 11.76 5.29
C LEU A 26 13.70 12.65 6.45
N VAL A 27 12.97 12.63 7.57
CA VAL A 27 13.31 13.39 8.79
C VAL A 27 14.61 12.91 9.42
N ALA A 28 14.88 11.60 9.38
CA ALA A 28 16.12 11.01 9.87
C ALA A 28 17.35 11.27 8.98
N GLY A 29 17.20 12.01 7.88
CA GLY A 29 18.30 12.33 6.96
C GLY A 29 18.66 11.20 6.00
N ALA A 30 17.93 10.07 6.02
CA ALA A 30 18.04 9.00 5.04
C ALA A 30 17.27 9.35 3.76
N VAL A 31 17.58 10.52 3.18
CA VAL A 31 16.90 11.05 2.00
C VAL A 31 17.38 10.30 0.75
N GLY A 32 16.68 9.22 0.42
CA GLY A 32 16.89 8.44 -0.79
C GLY A 32 15.67 8.46 -1.71
N PRO A 33 15.81 8.04 -2.98
CA PRO A 33 14.66 7.88 -3.87
C PRO A 33 13.57 6.98 -3.25
N GLY A 34 13.97 5.92 -2.53
CA GLY A 34 13.04 5.01 -1.85
C GLY A 34 12.15 5.68 -0.80
N SER A 35 12.72 6.53 0.07
CA SER A 35 11.94 7.22 1.11
C SER A 35 10.94 8.22 0.54
N VAL A 36 11.33 8.93 -0.53
CA VAL A 36 10.45 9.86 -1.26
C VAL A 36 9.31 9.10 -1.94
N LEU A 37 9.63 8.01 -2.64
CA LEU A 37 8.65 7.18 -3.33
C LEU A 37 7.69 6.49 -2.35
N MET A 38 8.15 6.07 -1.18
CA MET A 38 7.28 5.55 -0.12
C MET A 38 6.30 6.63 0.37
N ALA A 39 6.77 7.84 0.66
CA ALA A 39 5.91 8.91 1.15
C ALA A 39 4.85 9.31 0.10
N LEU A 40 5.27 9.53 -1.14
CA LEU A 40 4.36 9.90 -2.24
C LEU A 40 3.42 8.76 -2.61
N GLY A 41 3.92 7.52 -2.65
CA GLY A 41 3.13 6.32 -2.90
C GLY A 41 2.07 6.09 -1.81
N GLY A 42 2.41 6.35 -0.55
CA GLY A 42 1.45 6.27 0.55
C GLY A 42 0.32 7.30 0.42
N LEU A 43 0.67 8.55 0.10
CA LEU A 43 -0.31 9.61 -0.13
C LEU A 43 -1.20 9.33 -1.35
N SER A 44 -0.62 8.82 -2.43
CA SER A 44 -1.38 8.52 -3.65
C SER A 44 -2.38 7.37 -3.43
N LEU A 45 -2.03 6.35 -2.63
CA LEU A 45 -2.97 5.27 -2.26
C LEU A 45 -4.18 5.81 -1.47
N ILE A 46 -3.94 6.70 -0.51
CA ILE A 46 -5.02 7.34 0.27
C ILE A 46 -5.88 8.21 -0.65
N GLY A 47 -5.26 9.06 -1.46
CA GLY A 47 -5.95 9.94 -2.39
C GLY A 47 -6.78 9.18 -3.42
N TYR A 48 -6.23 8.09 -3.97
CA TYR A 48 -6.93 7.19 -4.88
C TYR A 48 -8.15 6.57 -4.21
N GLY A 49 -7.98 5.97 -3.03
CA GLY A 49 -9.09 5.34 -2.32
C GLY A 49 -10.22 6.31 -1.96
N GLY A 50 -9.87 7.53 -1.51
CA GLY A 50 -10.84 8.58 -1.25
C GLY A 50 -11.56 9.06 -2.52
N TYR A 51 -10.82 9.31 -3.59
CA TYR A 51 -11.39 9.74 -4.87
C TYR A 51 -12.37 8.70 -5.42
N THR A 52 -11.97 7.44 -5.46
CA THR A 52 -12.82 6.37 -6.01
C THR A 52 -14.08 6.14 -5.18
N LEU A 53 -13.99 6.23 -3.84
CA LEU A 53 -15.18 6.08 -3.00
C LEU A 53 -16.18 7.22 -3.13
N ILE A 54 -15.72 8.46 -3.38
CA ILE A 54 -16.57 9.65 -3.40
C ILE A 54 -17.11 9.94 -4.80
N PHE A 55 -16.30 9.74 -5.84
CA PHE A 55 -16.58 10.26 -7.18
C PHE A 55 -16.75 9.19 -8.25
N ALA A 56 -16.36 7.93 -8.01
CA ALA A 56 -16.53 6.89 -9.02
C ALA A 56 -17.99 6.42 -9.09
N SER A 57 -18.50 6.24 -10.31
CA SER A 57 -19.83 5.71 -10.55
C SER A 57 -19.97 4.25 -10.08
N GLU A 58 -18.89 3.47 -10.19
CA GLU A 58 -18.85 2.07 -9.76
C GLU A 58 -17.58 1.78 -8.91
N PRO A 59 -17.61 2.09 -7.60
CA PRO A 59 -16.43 1.93 -6.73
C PRO A 59 -15.97 0.47 -6.55
N SER A 60 -16.80 -0.51 -6.91
CA SER A 60 -16.47 -1.93 -6.82
C SER A 60 -15.66 -2.47 -8.00
N GLU A 61 -15.70 -1.79 -9.15
CA GLU A 61 -14.99 -2.22 -10.37
C GLU A 61 -13.48 -2.45 -10.15
N PRO A 62 -12.74 -1.56 -9.47
CA PRO A 62 -11.30 -1.77 -9.25
C PRO A 62 -10.97 -2.76 -8.12
N VAL A 63 -11.96 -3.32 -7.41
CA VAL A 63 -11.71 -4.24 -6.30
C VAL A 63 -11.29 -5.61 -6.85
N PRO A 64 -10.07 -6.10 -6.55
CA PRO A 64 -9.60 -7.36 -7.10
C PRO A 64 -10.44 -8.57 -6.68
N GLN A 65 -10.51 -9.55 -7.58
CA GLN A 65 -11.06 -10.86 -7.24
C GLN A 65 -10.16 -11.58 -6.22
N ASP A 66 -10.77 -12.44 -5.40
CA ASP A 66 -10.09 -13.05 -4.25
C ASP A 66 -8.87 -13.89 -4.65
N GLY A 67 -8.89 -14.52 -5.84
CA GLY A 67 -7.74 -15.27 -6.36
C GLY A 67 -6.48 -14.41 -6.57
N ILE A 68 -6.65 -13.18 -7.06
CA ILE A 68 -5.53 -12.24 -7.26
C ILE A 68 -4.99 -11.79 -5.90
N VAL A 69 -5.88 -11.49 -4.96
CA VAL A 69 -5.50 -11.09 -3.59
C VAL A 69 -4.69 -12.20 -2.91
N TRP A 70 -5.13 -13.45 -3.01
CA TRP A 70 -4.39 -14.59 -2.47
C TRP A 70 -3.03 -14.77 -3.12
N THR A 71 -2.94 -14.63 -4.44
CA THR A 71 -1.68 -14.76 -5.18
C THR A 71 -0.67 -13.69 -4.73
N LEU A 72 -1.12 -12.44 -4.61
CA LEU A 72 -0.30 -11.33 -4.13
C LEU A 72 0.09 -11.50 -2.67
N ALA A 73 -0.80 -11.99 -1.82
CA ALA A 73 -0.51 -12.26 -0.41
C ALA A 73 0.56 -13.35 -0.27
N VAL A 74 0.46 -14.44 -1.02
CA VAL A 74 1.47 -15.51 -1.05
C VAL A 74 2.81 -14.97 -1.56
N ALA A 75 2.80 -14.21 -2.65
CA ALA A 75 4.02 -13.59 -3.18
C ALA A 75 4.69 -12.64 -2.18
N ALA A 76 3.89 -11.82 -1.48
CA ALA A 76 4.39 -10.92 -0.44
C ALA A 76 5.01 -11.69 0.74
N VAL A 77 4.36 -12.75 1.21
CA VAL A 77 4.91 -13.62 2.26
C VAL A 77 6.22 -14.25 1.83
N LEU A 78 6.28 -14.80 0.62
CA LEU A 78 7.51 -15.39 0.08
C LEU A 78 8.63 -14.35 -0.06
N PHE A 79 8.30 -13.12 -0.48
CA PHE A 79 9.27 -12.04 -0.58
C PHE A 79 9.82 -11.61 0.78
N VAL A 80 8.95 -11.50 1.80
CA VAL A 80 9.37 -11.20 3.18
C VAL A 80 10.25 -12.32 3.72
N LEU A 81 9.87 -13.58 3.53
CA LEU A 81 10.69 -14.72 3.95
C LEU A 81 12.06 -14.72 3.26
N TRP A 82 12.11 -14.44 1.96
CA TRP A 82 13.36 -14.29 1.22
C TRP A 82 14.23 -13.16 1.80
N ALA A 83 13.67 -11.98 2.06
CA ALA A 83 14.40 -10.85 2.61
C ALA A 83 14.95 -11.11 4.02
N VAL A 84 14.26 -11.91 4.84
CA VAL A 84 14.74 -12.30 6.17
C VAL A 84 15.86 -13.33 6.10
N VAL A 85 15.77 -14.29 5.16
CA VAL A 85 16.80 -15.33 4.97
C VAL A 85 18.05 -14.76 4.29
N PHE A 86 17.87 -13.80 3.39
CA PHE A 86 18.92 -13.14 2.62
C PHE A 86 18.90 -11.62 2.87
N PRO A 87 19.28 -11.16 4.07
CA PRO A 87 19.26 -9.73 4.37
C PRO A 87 20.24 -8.98 3.45
N PRO A 88 19.84 -7.84 2.87
CA PRO A 88 20.77 -6.98 2.17
C PRO A 88 21.82 -6.46 3.17
N VAL A 89 23.09 -6.68 2.84
CA VAL A 89 24.26 -6.28 3.64
C VAL A 89 24.42 -4.76 3.66
#